data_AF-A0A2E8UTF8-F1
#
_entry.id   AF-A0A2E8UTF8-F1
#
_cell.length_a   1.000
_cell.length_b   1.000
_cell.length_c   1.000
_cell.angle_alpha   90.00
_cell.angle_beta   90.00
_cell.angle_gamma   90.00
#
_symmetry.space_group_name_H-M   'P 1'
#
loop_
_entity.id
_entity.type
_entity.pdbx_description
1 polymer ?
#
loop_
_entity_poly.entity_id
_entity_poly.type
_entity_poly.pdbx_seq_one_letter_code
_entity_poly.pdbx_strand_id
1 'polypeptide(L)'
;MDKNNNLIDFIPNKLIKTYSLQNDGVEVIPSIEKKYKLKHNKTKSRAIVIQSLYESDVSGKNPLDILKRNYQGKKLDKEHTDFMELLVKTFIDKKHMINDRINSKLLNKNSVLFPIDKCIIQLAIVESISTKSLNKKIIINEAVELAKYFGEDSSSKFVNGILSSLI
;
A
#
# COMPACT_ATOMS: atom_id res chain seq x y z
N MET A 1 30.78 8.49 -9.38
CA MET A 1 30.09 7.34 -9.99
C MET A 1 30.11 6.25 -8.94
N ASP A 2 29.24 6.35 -7.94
CA ASP A 2 29.18 5.37 -6.86
C ASP A 2 28.16 4.30 -7.21
N LYS A 3 28.70 3.11 -7.47
CA LYS A 3 27.97 1.84 -7.56
C LYS A 3 27.82 1.33 -6.13
N ASN A 4 26.61 0.88 -5.77
CA ASN A 4 26.22 0.25 -4.50
C ASN A 4 25.47 1.16 -3.49
N ASN A 5 24.46 1.89 -3.95
CA ASN A 5 23.30 2.18 -3.12
C ASN A 5 22.41 0.93 -3.13
N ASN A 6 22.64 -0.01 -2.21
CA ASN A 6 21.80 -1.19 -2.08
C ASN A 6 20.40 -0.73 -1.63
N LEU A 7 19.41 -0.93 -2.50
CA LEU A 7 18.00 -0.60 -2.28
C LEU A 7 17.44 -1.15 -0.95
N ILE A 8 18.10 -2.18 -0.42
CA ILE A 8 17.78 -2.88 0.83
C ILE A 8 17.89 -1.96 2.05
N ASP A 9 18.80 -0.98 2.04
CA ASP A 9 19.09 -0.15 3.22
C ASP A 9 17.97 0.86 3.54
N PHE A 10 17.04 1.08 2.61
CA PHE A 10 15.91 2.01 2.76
C PHE A 10 14.57 1.30 2.97
N ILE A 11 14.56 -0.04 2.97
CA ILE A 11 13.35 -0.82 3.18
C ILE A 11 13.21 -1.06 4.70
N PRO A 12 12.03 -0.84 5.33
CA PRO A 12 11.84 -1.10 6.76
C PRO A 12 12.22 -2.55 7.06
N ASN A 13 12.91 -2.81 8.18
CA ASN A 13 13.45 -4.14 8.51
C ASN A 13 12.45 -5.31 8.37
N LYS A 14 11.16 -5.06 8.58
CA LYS A 14 10.07 -6.03 8.42
C LYS A 14 9.78 -6.37 6.95
N LEU A 15 9.96 -5.41 6.03
CA LEU A 15 9.89 -5.58 4.58
C LEU A 15 11.19 -6.14 3.99
N ILE A 16 12.36 -5.92 4.60
CA ILE A 16 13.64 -6.55 4.18
C ILE A 16 13.52 -8.07 4.26
N LYS A 17 12.98 -8.61 5.37
CA LYS A 17 12.72 -10.06 5.48
C LYS A 17 11.81 -10.59 4.37
N THR A 18 10.88 -9.77 3.86
CA THR A 18 10.00 -10.14 2.74
C THR A 18 10.71 -10.02 1.39
N TYR A 19 11.54 -9.00 1.20
CA TYR A 19 12.32 -8.76 -0.03
C TYR A 19 13.44 -9.78 -0.22
N SER A 20 14.10 -10.21 0.85
CA SER A 20 15.18 -11.21 0.83
C SER A 20 14.70 -12.65 0.63
N LEU A 21 13.37 -12.89 0.58
CA LEU A 21 12.78 -14.23 0.49
C LEU A 21 12.15 -14.59 -0.86
N GLN A 22 12.16 -13.72 -1.88
CA GLN A 22 11.34 -13.97 -3.09
C GLN A 22 12.12 -13.79 -4.39
N ASN A 23 12.98 -14.77 -4.66
CA ASN A 23 13.37 -15.15 -6.01
C ASN A 23 12.44 -16.23 -6.61
N ASP A 24 11.38 -16.66 -5.93
CA ASP A 24 10.38 -17.58 -6.47
C ASP A 24 9.01 -17.28 -5.87
N GLY A 25 8.16 -16.57 -6.63
CA GLY A 25 6.74 -16.43 -6.32
C GLY A 25 6.44 -15.60 -5.07
N VAL A 26 5.51 -14.65 -5.18
CA VAL A 26 4.94 -14.05 -3.98
C VAL A 26 4.12 -15.13 -3.29
N GLU A 27 4.69 -15.74 -2.26
CA GLU A 27 3.95 -16.58 -1.33
C GLU A 27 2.77 -15.76 -0.80
N VAL A 28 1.58 -16.27 -1.09
CA VAL A 28 0.35 -15.90 -0.40
C VAL A 28 0.63 -15.97 1.10
N ILE A 29 0.47 -14.87 1.84
CA ILE A 29 0.72 -14.83 3.29
C ILE A 29 -0.33 -15.73 3.99
N PRO A 30 0.00 -17.00 4.34
CA PRO A 30 -1.02 -17.97 4.72
C PRO A 30 -1.63 -17.66 6.10
N SER A 31 -0.88 -16.94 6.94
CA SER A 31 -1.27 -16.54 8.29
C SER A 31 -2.38 -15.48 8.32
N ILE A 32 -2.48 -14.61 7.30
CA ILE A 32 -3.54 -13.61 7.17
C ILE A 32 -4.84 -14.27 6.71
N GLU A 33 -4.78 -15.11 5.68
CA GLU A 33 -5.96 -15.83 5.14
C GLU A 33 -6.63 -16.70 6.21
N LYS A 34 -5.84 -17.39 7.03
CA LYS A 34 -6.32 -18.33 8.04
C LYS A 34 -6.96 -17.65 9.26
N LYS A 35 -6.48 -16.47 9.67
CA LYS A 35 -6.93 -15.80 10.90
C LYS A 35 -8.26 -15.06 10.76
N TYR A 36 -8.61 -14.61 9.56
CA TYR A 36 -9.74 -13.68 9.37
C TYR A 36 -10.83 -14.13 8.39
N LYS A 37 -10.78 -15.36 7.85
CA LYS A 37 -11.76 -15.86 6.86
C LYS A 37 -12.06 -14.80 5.78
N LEU A 38 -11.01 -14.20 5.21
CA LEU A 38 -11.13 -13.08 4.28
C LEU A 38 -11.79 -13.54 2.97
N LYS A 39 -13.08 -13.27 2.85
CA LYS A 39 -13.84 -13.36 1.61
C LYS A 39 -13.64 -12.08 0.77
N HIS A 40 -12.41 -11.63 0.52
CA HIS A 40 -12.13 -10.56 -0.45
C HIS A 40 -10.81 -10.82 -1.20
N ASN A 41 -10.89 -11.16 -2.49
CA ASN A 41 -9.73 -11.63 -3.27
C ASN A 41 -8.63 -10.54 -3.48
N LYS A 42 -8.92 -9.26 -3.22
CA LYS A 42 -8.08 -8.11 -3.63
C LYS A 42 -7.03 -7.66 -2.62
N THR A 43 -6.93 -8.29 -1.44
CA THR A 43 -5.91 -7.92 -0.44
C THR A 43 -4.48 -8.06 -0.98
N LYS A 44 -4.21 -9.09 -1.79
CA LYS A 44 -2.92 -9.29 -2.47
C LYS A 44 -2.62 -8.16 -3.46
N SER A 45 -3.62 -7.74 -4.23
CA SER A 45 -3.50 -6.60 -5.14
C SER A 45 -3.15 -5.32 -4.38
N ARG A 46 -3.81 -5.04 -3.25
CA ARG A 46 -3.51 -3.88 -2.41
C ARG A 46 -2.09 -3.90 -1.88
N ALA A 47 -1.61 -5.05 -1.40
CA ALA A 47 -0.25 -5.21 -0.92
C ALA A 47 0.80 -4.89 -1.99
N ILE A 48 0.62 -5.41 -3.22
CA ILE A 48 1.50 -5.12 -4.36
C ILE A 48 1.49 -3.62 -4.69
N VAL A 49 0.32 -2.98 -4.67
CA VAL A 49 0.21 -1.53 -4.91
C VAL A 49 0.94 -0.75 -3.81
N ILE A 50 0.74 -1.07 -2.54
CA ILE A 50 1.42 -0.40 -1.41
C ILE A 50 2.94 -0.48 -1.56
N GLN A 51 3.49 -1.66 -1.86
CA GLN A 51 4.93 -1.84 -2.08
C GLN A 51 5.42 -0.98 -3.25
N SER A 52 4.64 -0.88 -4.31
CA SER A 52 4.98 -0.08 -5.50
C SER A 52 4.95 1.43 -5.21
N LEU A 53 3.98 1.90 -4.41
CA LEU A 53 3.91 3.29 -3.95
C LEU A 53 5.06 3.63 -3.00
N TYR A 54 5.39 2.72 -2.08
CA TYR A 54 6.50 2.88 -1.16
C TYR A 54 7.83 3.01 -1.91
N GLU A 55 8.11 2.08 -2.82
CA GLU A 55 9.33 2.14 -3.63
C GLU A 55 9.39 3.40 -4.50
N SER A 56 8.25 3.85 -5.04
CA SER A 56 8.19 5.11 -5.80
C SER A 56 8.54 6.32 -4.92
N ASP A 57 8.07 6.35 -3.67
CA ASP A 57 8.35 7.44 -2.72
C ASP A 57 9.85 7.48 -2.37
N VAL A 58 10.50 6.32 -2.21
CA VAL A 58 11.93 6.21 -1.89
C VAL A 58 12.83 6.46 -3.10
N SER A 59 12.50 5.87 -4.25
CA SER A 59 13.37 5.89 -5.45
C SER A 59 13.11 7.05 -6.40
N GLY A 60 12.00 7.76 -6.24
CA GLY A 60 11.55 8.81 -7.17
C GLY A 60 11.06 8.29 -8.53
N LYS A 61 11.06 6.96 -8.76
CA LYS A 61 10.62 6.35 -10.02
C LYS A 61 9.10 6.37 -10.16
N ASN A 62 8.62 6.24 -11.39
CA ASN A 62 7.20 6.18 -11.69
C ASN A 62 6.54 4.94 -11.02
N PRO A 63 5.47 5.11 -10.23
CA PRO A 63 4.85 4.00 -9.50
C PRO A 63 4.14 3.00 -10.42
N LEU A 64 3.71 3.39 -11.62
CA LEU A 64 3.09 2.49 -12.59
C LEU A 64 4.11 1.53 -13.21
N ASP A 65 5.32 2.03 -13.50
CA ASP A 65 6.41 1.19 -14.01
C ASP A 65 6.88 0.20 -12.95
N ILE A 66 7.02 0.66 -11.71
CA ILE A 66 7.31 -0.20 -10.55
C ILE A 66 6.21 -1.25 -10.39
N LEU A 67 4.93 -0.86 -10.45
CA LEU A 67 3.80 -1.79 -10.32
C LEU A 67 3.86 -2.89 -11.38
N LYS A 68 4.04 -2.52 -12.65
CA LYS A 68 4.14 -3.46 -13.77
C LYS A 68 5.27 -4.45 -13.57
N ARG A 69 6.45 -3.97 -13.19
CA ARG A 69 7.60 -4.83 -12.82
C ARG A 69 7.25 -5.76 -11.66
N ASN A 70 6.57 -5.24 -10.63
CA ASN A 70 6.23 -6.00 -9.42
C ASN A 70 5.21 -7.10 -9.64
N TYR A 71 4.38 -7.04 -10.68
CA TYR A 71 3.49 -8.16 -11.04
C TYR A 71 3.88 -8.92 -12.31
N GLN A 72 4.96 -8.51 -12.99
CA GLN A 72 5.47 -9.18 -14.18
C GLN A 72 5.79 -10.66 -13.87
N GLY A 73 5.35 -11.57 -14.75
CA GLY A 73 5.54 -13.01 -14.57
C GLY A 73 4.62 -13.67 -13.54
N LYS A 74 3.78 -12.91 -12.81
CA LYS A 74 2.79 -13.48 -11.90
C LYS A 74 1.54 -13.91 -12.66
N LYS A 75 0.96 -15.05 -12.28
CA LYS A 75 -0.35 -15.50 -12.75
C LYS A 75 -1.46 -14.73 -12.01
N LEU A 76 -1.74 -13.51 -12.48
CA LEU A 76 -2.89 -12.72 -12.05
C LEU A 76 -3.89 -12.66 -13.20
N ASP A 77 -5.18 -12.75 -12.88
CA ASP A 77 -6.22 -12.49 -13.88
C ASP A 77 -6.29 -11.00 -14.24
N LYS A 78 -7.02 -10.72 -15.33
CA LYS A 78 -7.19 -9.35 -15.84
C LYS A 78 -7.90 -8.44 -14.84
N GLU A 79 -8.81 -8.97 -14.03
CA GLU A 79 -9.53 -8.18 -13.03
C GLU A 79 -8.57 -7.61 -11.97
N HIS A 80 -7.64 -8.44 -11.49
CA HIS A 80 -6.62 -8.03 -10.54
C HIS A 80 -5.66 -7.00 -11.12
N THR A 81 -5.19 -7.19 -12.37
CA THR A 81 -4.27 -6.23 -13.00
C THR A 81 -4.96 -4.89 -13.27
N ASP A 82 -6.19 -4.92 -13.79
CA ASP A 82 -6.96 -3.70 -14.07
C ASP A 82 -7.24 -2.93 -12.78
N PHE A 83 -7.58 -3.63 -11.70
CA PHE A 83 -7.79 -3.03 -10.39
C PHE A 83 -6.52 -2.33 -9.87
N MET A 84 -5.37 -3.01 -9.87
CA MET A 84 -4.12 -2.42 -9.40
C MET A 84 -3.70 -1.20 -10.22
N GLU A 85 -3.80 -1.29 -11.55
CA GLU A 85 -3.47 -0.17 -12.43
C GLU A 85 -4.41 1.02 -12.23
N LEU A 86 -5.71 0.77 -12.06
CA LEU A 86 -6.69 1.81 -11.75
C LEU A 86 -6.29 2.57 -10.48
N LEU A 87 -5.92 1.87 -9.41
CA LEU A 87 -5.49 2.49 -8.16
C LEU A 87 -4.23 3.34 -8.37
N VAL A 88 -3.18 2.79 -9.01
CA VAL A 88 -1.93 3.55 -9.22
C VAL A 88 -2.13 4.75 -10.14
N LYS A 89 -2.90 4.62 -11.22
CA LYS A 89 -3.22 5.74 -12.13
C LYS A 89 -3.99 6.84 -11.38
N THR A 90 -4.98 6.44 -10.58
CA THR A 90 -5.76 7.39 -9.76
C THR A 90 -4.88 8.07 -8.70
N PHE A 91 -3.96 7.33 -8.08
CA PHE A 91 -2.99 7.91 -7.14
C PHE A 91 -2.12 8.97 -7.82
N ILE A 92 -1.57 8.68 -9.01
CA ILE A 92 -0.74 9.64 -9.77
C ILE A 92 -1.54 10.91 -10.06
N ASP A 93 -2.76 10.78 -10.58
CA ASP A 93 -3.62 11.92 -10.95
C ASP A 93 -4.03 12.78 -9.75
N LYS A 94 -4.27 12.14 -8.59
CA LYS A 94 -4.81 12.82 -7.39
C LYS A 94 -3.79 13.02 -6.27
N LYS A 95 -2.49 12.78 -6.52
CA LYS A 95 -1.43 12.72 -5.49
C LYS A 95 -1.44 13.94 -4.57
N HIS A 96 -1.47 15.14 -5.14
CA HIS A 96 -1.46 16.40 -4.38
C HIS A 96 -2.70 16.52 -3.47
N MET A 97 -3.90 16.37 -4.04
CA MET A 97 -5.16 16.40 -3.29
C MET A 97 -5.21 15.38 -2.15
N ILE A 98 -4.72 14.15 -2.39
CA ILE A 98 -4.68 13.10 -1.37
C ILE A 98 -3.74 13.49 -0.23
N ASN A 99 -2.53 13.96 -0.56
CA ASN A 99 -1.55 14.38 0.44
C ASN A 99 -2.07 15.56 1.27
N ASP A 100 -2.71 16.54 0.65
CA ASP A 100 -3.29 17.69 1.35
C ASP A 100 -4.40 17.25 2.30
N ARG A 101 -5.26 16.32 1.86
CA ARG A 101 -6.32 15.74 2.69
C ARG A 101 -5.75 15.00 3.90
N ILE A 102 -4.68 14.21 3.73
CA ILE A 102 -4.00 13.52 4.84
C ILE A 102 -3.39 14.56 5.80
N ASN A 103 -2.64 15.52 5.27
CA ASN A 103 -1.95 16.55 6.06
C ASN A 103 -2.94 17.39 6.88
N SER A 104 -4.14 17.65 6.37
CA SER A 104 -5.19 18.39 7.09
C SER A 104 -5.69 17.71 8.37
N LYS A 105 -5.41 16.41 8.55
CA LYS A 105 -5.81 15.63 9.73
C LYS A 105 -4.66 15.41 10.71
N LEU A 106 -3.44 15.80 10.37
CA LEU A 106 -2.32 15.70 11.27
C LEU A 106 -2.38 16.86 12.28
N LEU A 107 -2.17 16.54 13.55
CA LEU A 107 -2.23 17.53 14.64
C LEU A 107 -1.24 18.68 14.43
N ASN A 108 -0.07 18.40 13.86
CA ASN A 108 0.99 19.36 13.58
C ASN A 108 1.46 19.26 12.14
N LYS A 109 1.83 20.40 11.52
CA LYS A 109 2.41 20.44 10.16
C LYS A 109 3.74 19.69 10.02
N ASN A 110 4.42 19.46 11.14
CA ASN A 110 5.70 18.74 11.21
C ASN A 110 5.55 17.26 11.57
N SER A 111 4.31 16.77 11.73
CA SER A 111 4.09 15.35 12.04
C SER A 111 4.60 14.49 10.88
N VAL A 112 5.58 13.64 11.17
CA VAL A 112 6.12 12.68 10.21
C VAL A 112 5.32 11.40 10.32
N LEU A 113 4.75 10.97 9.20
CA LEU A 113 4.13 9.65 9.07
C LEU A 113 5.18 8.60 8.78
N PHE A 114 5.03 7.40 9.34
CA PHE A 114 5.75 6.26 8.82
C PHE A 114 5.42 6.12 7.33
N PRO A 115 6.42 5.99 6.43
CA PRO A 115 6.14 6.05 4.99
C PRO A 115 5.21 4.91 4.54
N ILE A 116 5.25 3.76 5.22
CA ILE A 116 4.35 2.65 4.95
C ILE A 116 2.89 2.95 5.33
N ASP A 117 2.66 3.58 6.49
CA ASP A 117 1.33 4.00 6.93
C ASP A 117 0.75 5.06 5.98
N LYS A 118 1.60 5.99 5.52
CA LYS A 118 1.26 6.96 4.49
C LYS A 118 0.78 6.26 3.21
N CYS A 119 1.51 5.27 2.70
CA CYS A 119 1.11 4.53 1.51
C CYS A 119 -0.22 3.77 1.69
N ILE A 120 -0.44 3.16 2.86
CA ILE A 120 -1.69 2.46 3.19
C ILE A 120 -2.88 3.44 3.18
N ILE A 121 -2.73 4.58 3.85
CA ILE A 121 -3.77 5.63 3.93
C ILE A 121 -4.05 6.19 2.53
N GLN A 122 -2.99 6.50 1.76
CA GLN A 122 -3.12 6.96 0.38
C GLN A 122 -3.92 5.98 -0.47
N LEU A 123 -3.59 4.68 -0.41
CA LEU A 123 -4.30 3.66 -1.17
C LEU A 123 -5.78 3.56 -0.79
N ALA A 124 -6.09 3.59 0.50
CA ALA A 124 -7.48 3.54 0.97
C ALA A 124 -8.32 4.74 0.48
N ILE A 125 -7.74 5.95 0.49
CA ILE A 125 -8.39 7.14 -0.05
C ILE A 125 -8.59 6.99 -1.56
N VAL A 126 -7.57 6.55 -2.30
CA VAL A 126 -7.63 6.29 -3.74
C VAL A 126 -8.72 5.27 -4.09
N GLU A 127 -8.82 4.19 -3.34
CA GLU A 127 -9.84 3.18 -3.54
C GLU A 127 -11.23 3.76 -3.29
N SER A 128 -11.40 4.55 -2.22
CA SER A 128 -12.69 5.18 -1.89
C SER A 128 -13.21 6.13 -2.97
N ILE A 129 -12.33 6.79 -3.73
CA ILE A 129 -12.71 7.70 -4.82
C ILE A 129 -12.91 6.99 -6.16
N SER A 130 -12.20 5.88 -6.39
CA SER A 130 -12.18 5.17 -7.66
C SER A 130 -13.23 4.05 -7.74
N THR A 131 -13.61 3.45 -6.60
CA THR A 131 -14.58 2.34 -6.54
C THR A 131 -15.83 2.70 -5.74
N LYS A 132 -16.73 3.50 -6.34
CA LYS A 132 -17.96 4.00 -5.67
C LYS A 132 -18.91 2.90 -5.16
N SER A 133 -18.83 1.68 -5.72
CA SER A 133 -19.67 0.55 -5.31
C SER A 133 -19.18 -0.16 -4.04
N LEU A 134 -17.92 0.06 -3.64
CA LEU A 134 -17.35 -0.63 -2.48
C LEU A 134 -17.67 0.12 -1.18
N ASN A 135 -18.15 -0.61 -0.18
CA ASN A 135 -18.44 -0.04 1.13
C ASN A 135 -17.14 0.46 1.79
N LYS A 136 -17.11 1.75 2.17
CA LYS A 136 -15.97 2.39 2.83
C LYS A 136 -15.48 1.65 4.07
N LYS A 137 -16.39 1.02 4.84
CA LYS A 137 -16.02 0.19 5.99
C LYS A 137 -15.14 -1.00 5.60
N ILE A 138 -15.38 -1.60 4.43
CA ILE A 138 -14.55 -2.69 3.91
C ILE A 138 -13.16 -2.15 3.57
N ILE A 139 -13.08 -1.01 2.89
CA ILE A 139 -11.80 -0.36 2.54
C ILE A 139 -10.98 -0.05 3.81
N ILE A 140 -11.62 0.53 4.82
CA ILE A 140 -10.97 0.84 6.11
C ILE A 140 -10.47 -0.44 6.77
N ASN A 141 -11.31 -1.48 6.87
CA ASN A 141 -10.91 -2.75 7.47
C ASN A 141 -9.69 -3.36 6.77
N GLU A 142 -9.68 -3.39 5.44
CA GLU A 142 -8.54 -3.89 4.65
C GLU A 142 -7.26 -3.08 4.91
N ALA A 143 -7.37 -1.75 4.96
CA ALA A 143 -6.25 -0.88 5.28
C ALA A 143 -5.70 -1.13 6.69
N VAL A 144 -6.58 -1.35 7.67
CA VAL A 144 -6.19 -1.68 9.05
C VAL A 144 -5.48 -3.02 9.15
N GLU A 145 -5.94 -4.04 8.42
CA GLU A 145 -5.25 -5.34 8.37
C GLU A 145 -3.88 -5.23 7.70
N LEU A 146 -3.76 -4.46 6.61
CA LEU A 146 -2.48 -4.19 5.97
C LEU A 146 -1.53 -3.42 6.90
N ALA A 147 -2.05 -2.50 7.71
CA ALA A 147 -1.27 -1.77 8.70
C ALA A 147 -0.75 -2.66 9.85
N LYS A 148 -1.54 -3.64 10.30
CA LYS A 148 -1.05 -4.66 11.26
C LYS A 148 0.10 -5.47 10.68
N TYR A 149 0.03 -5.76 9.38
CA TYR A 149 1.03 -6.59 8.72
C TYR A 149 2.33 -5.83 8.45
N PHE A 150 2.23 -4.68 7.77
CA PHE A 150 3.40 -3.92 7.30
C PHE A 150 3.92 -2.90 8.30
N GLY A 151 3.03 -2.32 9.11
CA GLY A 151 3.36 -1.27 10.05
C GLY A 151 3.91 -1.76 11.37
N GLU A 152 4.09 -0.79 12.26
CA GLU A 152 4.46 -0.96 13.66
C GLU A 152 3.23 -1.29 14.51
N ASP A 153 3.44 -1.60 15.79
CA ASP A 153 2.36 -2.00 16.71
C ASP A 153 1.25 -0.92 16.81
N SER A 154 1.61 0.36 16.70
CA SER A 154 0.66 1.48 16.73
C SER A 154 -0.04 1.77 15.39
N SER A 155 0.46 1.23 14.27
CA SER A 155 0.03 1.61 12.92
C SER A 155 -1.44 1.30 12.67
N SER A 156 -1.93 0.14 13.12
CA SER A 156 -3.31 -0.28 12.89
C SER A 156 -4.35 0.68 13.51
N LYS A 157 -4.11 1.14 14.75
CA LYS A 157 -4.97 2.11 15.44
C LYS A 157 -4.88 3.48 14.79
N PHE A 158 -3.67 3.89 14.41
CA PHE A 158 -3.43 5.16 13.74
C PHE A 158 -4.15 5.26 12.38
N VAL A 159 -3.93 4.26 11.50
CA VAL A 159 -4.56 4.17 10.18
C VAL A 159 -6.09 4.18 10.30
N ASN A 160 -6.65 3.41 11.24
CA ASN A 160 -8.10 3.40 11.47
C ASN A 160 -8.63 4.79 11.85
N GLY A 161 -7.96 5.48 12.76
CA GLY A 161 -8.35 6.81 13.23
C GLY A 161 -8.33 7.85 12.11
N ILE A 162 -7.26 7.89 11.32
CA ILE A 162 -7.15 8.81 10.18
C ILE A 162 -8.25 8.51 9.15
N LEU A 163 -8.39 7.26 8.72
CA LEU A 163 -9.34 6.91 7.66
C LEU A 163 -10.80 7.13 8.07
N SER A 164 -11.16 6.82 9.31
CA SER A 164 -12.52 7.08 9.84
C SER A 164 -12.89 8.56 9.82
N SER A 165 -11.90 9.45 9.88
CA SER A 165 -12.10 10.91 9.81
C SER A 165 -12.12 11.45 8.38
N LEU A 166 -11.67 10.64 7.41
CA LEU A 166 -11.44 11.06 6.03
C LEU A 166 -12.46 10.51 5.06
N ILE A 167 -12.90 9.26 5.20
CA ILE A 167 -13.74 8.60 4.20
C ILE A 167 -14.98 7.99 4.81
#